data_AF-D7MWF0-F1
#
_entry.id   AF-D7MWF0-F1
#
_cell.length_a   1.000
_cell.length_b   1.000
_cell.length_c   1.000
_cell.angle_alpha   90.00
_cell.angle_beta   90.00
_cell.angle_gamma   90.00
#
_symmetry.space_group_name_H-M   'P 1'
#
loop_
_entity.id
_entity.type
_entity.pdbx_description
1 polymer ?
#
loop_
_entity_poly.entity_id
_entity_poly.type
_entity_poly.pdbx_seq_one_letter_code
_entity_poly.pdbx_strand_id
1 'polypeptide(L)'
;LPQELISKAITNKNVTEKLSFDWYVDNREDQALIYLHFAEIQTLKGNDTREFDIIWKGNDGNITISAYRPSKFQLETLYNTSPMKCKFMQCTVELVMTKSSTLPPMINAMEAYQIIEFPDAETNPEDGINCSNTNASIPPRIISLNLGWNSLTGPIPLALRNREKKGLKLVVQGNPNLCLSDSCKNKKVLVPVFASLASMAALIALLGLIFVLRKKKPLSKVATRELPRKSSIFAKNKKFTYLEVVELTDNFKRVLGEGGFGVVYHGSLSDTEPVAVKVLSESSVQGYKEFKAEVELLLRVHHINLVSLVGYCDEGGHLALIYEYMANGDLKQHLSECSGPTLKWASRLKIAIEAAQ
;
A
#
# COMPACT_ATOMS: atom_id res chain seq x y z
N LEU A 1 6.44 -19.59 -9.01
CA LEU A 1 7.71 -19.48 -9.78
C LEU A 1 7.59 -20.08 -11.18
N PRO A 2 8.13 -19.41 -12.22
CA PRO A 2 8.32 -19.98 -13.56
C PRO A 2 9.17 -21.26 -13.57
N GLN A 3 8.80 -22.22 -14.42
CA GLN A 3 9.44 -23.54 -14.49
C GLN A 3 10.94 -23.48 -14.87
N GLU A 4 11.35 -22.51 -15.69
CA GLU A 4 12.76 -22.30 -16.08
C GLU A 4 13.67 -21.82 -14.93
N LEU A 5 13.10 -21.17 -13.90
CA LEU A 5 13.87 -20.77 -12.73
C LEU A 5 14.04 -21.96 -11.77
N ILE A 6 12.98 -22.76 -11.58
CA ILE A 6 13.01 -23.95 -10.72
C ILE A 6 14.00 -25.01 -11.26
N SER A 7 14.20 -25.09 -12.58
CA SER A 7 15.18 -26.00 -13.20
C SER A 7 16.65 -25.62 -12.99
N LYS A 8 16.92 -24.49 -12.32
CA LYS A 8 18.26 -23.97 -12.02
C LYS A 8 18.41 -23.79 -10.50
N ALA A 9 19.66 -23.71 -10.04
CA ALA A 9 19.98 -23.41 -8.66
C ALA A 9 21.36 -22.75 -8.54
N ILE A 10 21.53 -21.91 -7.53
CA ILE A 10 22.83 -21.40 -7.10
C ILE A 10 23.44 -22.35 -6.06
N THR A 11 24.75 -22.55 -6.13
CA THR A 11 25.53 -23.33 -5.15
C THR A 11 26.97 -22.81 -5.15
N ASN A 12 27.68 -22.93 -4.04
CA ASN A 12 29.08 -22.55 -3.96
C ASN A 12 29.97 -23.56 -4.69
N LYS A 13 31.05 -23.07 -5.32
CA LYS A 13 32.05 -23.94 -5.96
C LYS A 13 32.89 -24.71 -4.93
N ASN A 14 33.15 -24.09 -3.78
CA ASN A 14 33.87 -24.72 -2.68
C ASN A 14 32.86 -25.36 -1.72
N VAL A 15 33.01 -26.66 -1.51
CA VAL A 15 32.10 -27.49 -0.69
C VAL A 15 31.95 -26.95 0.74
N THR A 16 33.03 -26.38 1.30
CA THR A 16 33.08 -25.86 2.68
C THR A 16 32.51 -24.45 2.87
N GLU A 17 32.07 -23.77 1.81
CA GLU A 17 31.53 -22.40 1.91
C GLU A 17 30.01 -22.42 2.12
N LYS A 18 29.54 -21.73 3.18
CA LYS A 18 28.11 -21.42 3.36
C LYS A 18 27.63 -20.46 2.27
N LEU A 19 26.39 -20.61 1.81
CA LEU A 19 25.73 -19.56 1.03
C LEU A 19 25.21 -18.51 2.01
N SER A 20 25.48 -17.23 1.75
CA SER A 20 24.93 -16.10 2.51
C SER A 20 24.18 -15.19 1.54
N PHE A 21 22.96 -14.83 1.90
CA PHE A 21 22.13 -13.88 1.17
C PHE A 21 21.81 -12.71 2.10
N ASP A 22 22.25 -11.53 1.68
CA ASP A 22 22.14 -10.29 2.46
C ASP A 22 21.34 -9.25 1.67
N TRP A 23 20.35 -8.64 2.32
CA TRP A 23 19.61 -7.49 1.78
C TRP A 23 19.36 -6.47 2.88
N TYR A 24 19.01 -5.25 2.46
CA TYR A 24 18.82 -4.11 3.34
C TYR A 24 17.38 -3.63 3.31
N VAL A 25 16.87 -3.18 4.45
CA VAL A 25 15.55 -2.54 4.63
C VAL A 25 15.72 -1.05 4.92
N ASP A 26 14.69 -0.25 4.62
CA ASP A 26 14.73 1.21 4.74
C ASP A 26 14.79 1.70 6.20
N ASN A 27 14.15 1.00 7.14
CA ASN A 27 14.11 1.34 8.57
C ASN A 27 14.48 0.15 9.46
N ARG A 28 14.87 0.45 10.70
CA ARG A 28 15.26 -0.58 11.70
C ARG A 28 14.11 -1.41 12.25
N GLU A 29 12.90 -0.88 12.22
CA GLU A 29 11.70 -1.58 12.70
C GLU A 29 11.01 -2.40 11.61
N ASP A 30 11.44 -2.24 10.35
CA ASP A 30 10.85 -2.95 9.21
C ASP A 30 11.05 -4.46 9.34
N GLN A 31 9.96 -5.20 9.10
CA GLN A 31 9.95 -6.65 9.16
C GLN A 31 10.08 -7.25 7.75
N ALA A 32 10.68 -8.43 7.65
CA ALA A 32 10.80 -9.17 6.41
C ALA A 32 10.09 -10.54 6.46
N LEU A 33 9.51 -10.92 5.33
CA LEU A 33 8.93 -12.24 5.07
C LEU A 33 9.69 -12.86 3.90
N ILE A 34 10.17 -14.10 4.06
CA ILE A 34 11.13 -14.72 3.14
C ILE A 34 10.61 -16.08 2.73
N TYR A 35 10.57 -16.33 1.42
CA TYR A 35 10.28 -17.63 0.84
C TYR A 35 11.55 -18.17 0.18
N LEU A 36 11.95 -19.37 0.59
CA LEU A 36 13.09 -20.10 0.06
C LEU A 36 12.58 -21.31 -0.70
N HIS A 37 12.97 -21.42 -1.97
CA HIS A 37 12.45 -22.42 -2.88
C HIS A 37 13.54 -23.43 -3.24
N PHE A 38 13.25 -24.70 -2.96
CA PHE A 38 14.21 -25.80 -3.05
C PHE A 38 13.65 -26.95 -3.88
N ALA A 39 14.47 -27.49 -4.77
CA ALA A 39 14.28 -28.77 -5.43
C ALA A 39 15.66 -29.34 -5.76
N GLU A 40 15.95 -30.59 -5.41
CA GLU A 40 17.19 -31.24 -5.84
C GLU A 40 17.08 -31.55 -7.34
N ILE A 41 17.85 -30.81 -8.15
CA ILE A 41 17.89 -30.90 -9.62
C ILE A 41 19.05 -31.80 -10.10
N GLN A 42 19.99 -32.15 -9.23
CA GLN A 42 21.10 -33.02 -9.53
C GLN A 42 20.72 -34.48 -9.27
N THR A 43 21.17 -35.40 -10.13
CA THR A 43 21.04 -36.83 -9.82
C THR A 43 22.21 -37.25 -8.93
N LEU A 44 21.93 -37.29 -7.63
CA LEU A 44 22.83 -37.78 -6.58
C LEU A 44 23.28 -39.23 -6.89
N LYS A 45 24.59 -39.51 -6.76
CA LYS A 45 25.15 -40.87 -6.79
C LYS A 45 24.99 -41.54 -5.43
N GLY A 46 25.31 -42.84 -5.34
CA GLY A 46 24.94 -43.68 -4.19
C GLY A 46 25.36 -43.19 -2.80
N ASN A 47 26.49 -42.47 -2.69
CA ASN A 47 26.97 -41.89 -1.43
C ASN A 47 26.83 -40.35 -1.39
N ASP A 48 26.23 -39.74 -2.41
CA ASP A 48 26.08 -38.28 -2.46
C ASP A 48 24.89 -37.87 -1.58
N THR A 49 25.16 -37.06 -0.55
CA THR A 49 24.13 -36.44 0.30
C THR A 49 24.21 -34.93 0.16
N ARG A 50 23.05 -34.28 0.09
CA ARG A 50 22.94 -32.83 0.28
C ARG A 50 22.06 -32.57 1.49
N GLU A 51 22.67 -32.01 2.53
CA GLU A 51 22.03 -31.65 3.77
C GLU A 51 22.62 -30.35 4.31
N PHE A 52 21.78 -29.42 4.75
CA PHE A 52 22.22 -28.13 5.26
C PHE A 52 21.26 -27.55 6.29
N ASP A 53 21.81 -26.79 7.23
CA ASP A 53 21.03 -25.94 8.12
C ASP A 53 20.66 -24.64 7.38
N ILE A 54 19.41 -24.21 7.52
CA ILE A 54 18.91 -22.93 7.03
C ILE A 54 18.80 -22.00 8.23
N ILE A 55 19.51 -20.88 8.22
CA ILE A 55 19.61 -19.96 9.36
C ILE A 55 19.20 -18.55 8.93
N TRP A 56 18.05 -18.09 9.40
CA TRP A 56 17.62 -16.69 9.29
C TRP A 56 18.15 -15.88 10.48
N LYS A 57 18.93 -14.82 10.23
CA LYS A 57 19.48 -13.96 11.29
C LYS A 57 18.53 -12.80 11.60
N GLY A 58 17.73 -12.94 12.65
CA GLY A 58 16.86 -11.88 13.16
C GLY A 58 17.57 -10.99 14.20
N ASN A 59 16.97 -9.83 14.46
CA ASN A 59 17.36 -8.99 15.58
C ASN A 59 17.03 -9.64 16.94
N ASP A 60 15.87 -10.30 17.01
CA ASP A 60 15.32 -10.91 18.23
C ASP A 60 15.76 -12.38 18.44
N GLY A 61 16.65 -12.88 17.57
CA GLY A 61 17.16 -14.25 17.60
C GLY A 61 17.37 -14.82 16.19
N ASN A 62 18.09 -15.94 16.10
CA ASN A 62 18.19 -16.69 14.84
C ASN A 62 17.08 -17.74 14.78
N ILE A 63 16.37 -17.82 13.66
CA ILE A 63 15.47 -18.95 13.37
C ILE A 63 16.28 -19.95 12.54
N THR A 64 16.30 -21.23 12.96
CA THR A 64 17.07 -22.28 12.29
C THR A 64 16.19 -23.49 11.96
N ILE A 65 16.22 -23.92 10.70
CA ILE A 65 15.77 -25.26 10.29
C ILE A 65 17.02 -26.11 10.12
N SER A 66 17.18 -27.12 10.96
CA SER A 66 18.36 -28.00 10.94
C SER A 66 18.20 -29.19 10.00
N ALA A 67 19.32 -29.63 9.43
CA ALA A 67 19.44 -30.84 8.61
C ALA A 67 18.40 -30.93 7.46
N TYR A 68 18.12 -29.81 6.80
CA TYR A 68 17.19 -29.78 5.67
C TYR A 68 17.77 -30.51 4.45
N ARG A 69 16.92 -31.25 3.74
CA ARG A 69 17.25 -32.05 2.55
C ARG A 69 16.24 -31.77 1.43
N PRO A 70 16.62 -31.10 0.34
CA PRO A 70 15.72 -30.84 -0.78
C PRO A 70 15.19 -32.13 -1.42
N SER A 71 13.90 -32.15 -1.74
CA SER A 71 13.28 -33.29 -2.43
C SER A 71 13.68 -33.34 -3.91
N LYS A 72 13.93 -34.55 -4.43
CA LYS A 72 14.39 -34.76 -5.82
C LYS A 72 13.30 -34.44 -6.83
N PHE A 73 13.57 -33.47 -7.71
CA PHE A 73 12.65 -32.96 -8.74
C PHE A 73 11.26 -32.55 -8.23
N GLN A 74 11.12 -32.28 -6.94
CA GLN A 74 9.90 -31.82 -6.30
C GLN A 74 10.17 -30.48 -5.63
N LEU A 75 9.43 -29.45 -6.04
CA LEU A 75 9.54 -28.11 -5.47
C LEU A 75 8.93 -28.07 -4.07
N GLU A 76 9.74 -27.66 -3.11
CA GLU A 76 9.33 -27.31 -1.75
C GLU A 76 9.56 -25.80 -1.53
N THR A 77 8.73 -25.18 -0.69
CA THR A 77 8.85 -23.76 -0.35
C THR A 77 8.81 -23.61 1.16
N LEU A 78 9.90 -23.13 1.73
CA LEU A 78 10.05 -22.88 3.16
C LEU A 78 9.97 -21.38 3.42
N TYR A 79 9.22 -20.97 4.44
CA TYR A 79 9.02 -19.57 4.77
C TYR A 79 8.83 -19.37 6.27
N ASN A 80 9.12 -18.18 6.77
CA ASN A 80 8.81 -17.81 8.15
C ASN A 80 7.31 -17.53 8.29
N THR A 81 6.63 -18.19 9.24
CA THR A 81 5.20 -17.94 9.52
C THR A 81 4.96 -16.62 10.25
N SER A 82 5.97 -16.06 10.89
CA SER A 82 5.96 -14.75 11.53
C SER A 82 7.05 -13.87 10.90
N PRO A 83 6.74 -12.63 10.45
CA PRO A 83 7.74 -11.72 9.91
C PRO A 83 8.88 -11.43 10.91
N MET A 84 10.10 -11.28 10.41
CA MET A 84 11.30 -11.10 11.25
C MET A 84 11.83 -9.67 11.19
N LYS A 85 12.20 -9.09 12.34
CA LYS A 85 12.94 -7.82 12.38
C LYS A 85 14.39 -8.01 11.95
N CYS A 86 14.85 -7.18 11.03
CA CYS A 86 16.21 -7.26 10.49
C CYS A 86 17.24 -6.56 11.39
N LYS A 87 18.45 -7.12 11.46
CA LYS A 87 19.48 -6.67 12.39
C LYS A 87 20.27 -5.50 11.80
N PHE A 88 20.20 -4.32 12.44
CA PHE A 88 20.85 -3.09 11.95
C PHE A 88 20.52 -2.76 10.48
N MET A 89 19.24 -2.89 10.09
CA MET A 89 18.75 -2.73 8.71
C MET A 89 19.26 -3.78 7.71
N GLN A 90 20.03 -4.78 8.13
CA GLN A 90 20.48 -5.90 7.31
C GLN A 90 19.74 -7.17 7.71
N CYS A 91 19.18 -7.86 6.72
CA CYS A 91 18.59 -9.17 6.86
C CYS A 91 19.55 -10.20 6.23
N THR A 92 19.78 -11.33 6.89
CA THR A 92 20.70 -12.37 6.39
C THR A 92 20.06 -13.75 6.45
N VAL A 93 20.14 -14.50 5.34
CA VAL A 93 19.89 -15.94 5.29
C VAL A 93 21.19 -16.67 5.03
N GLU A 94 21.54 -17.63 5.88
CA GLU A 94 22.68 -18.52 5.66
C GLU A 94 22.19 -19.95 5.38
N LEU A 95 22.76 -20.60 4.36
CA LEU A 95 22.63 -22.05 4.14
C LEU A 95 23.99 -22.68 4.48
N VAL A 96 24.04 -23.51 5.52
CA VAL A 96 25.28 -24.03 6.10
C VAL A 96 25.32 -25.54 5.96
N MET A 97 26.33 -26.05 5.25
CA MET A 97 26.51 -27.50 5.03
C MET A 97 26.67 -28.24 6.36
N THR A 98 25.91 -29.33 6.56
CA THR A 98 26.10 -30.20 7.74
C THR A 98 27.30 -31.14 7.55
N LYS A 99 27.80 -31.71 8.65
CA LYS A 99 28.87 -32.73 8.64
C LYS A 99 28.46 -34.03 7.93
N SER A 100 27.15 -34.26 7.77
CA SER A 100 26.51 -35.41 7.13
C SER A 100 26.29 -35.23 5.63
N SER A 101 26.51 -34.02 5.11
CA SER A 101 26.45 -33.72 3.68
C SER A 101 27.78 -34.05 2.99
N THR A 102 27.73 -34.41 1.72
CA THR A 102 28.91 -34.49 0.84
C THR A 102 28.92 -33.39 -0.22
N LEU A 103 27.75 -32.78 -0.49
CA LEU A 103 27.58 -31.70 -1.45
C LEU A 103 27.30 -30.35 -0.76
N PRO A 104 27.70 -29.22 -1.39
CA PRO A 104 27.39 -27.89 -0.88
C PRO A 104 25.89 -27.60 -0.86
N PRO A 105 25.43 -26.62 -0.06
CA PRO A 105 24.04 -26.17 -0.08
C PRO A 105 23.66 -25.62 -1.47
N MET A 106 22.36 -25.66 -1.80
CA MET A 106 21.83 -25.09 -3.03
C MET A 106 20.46 -24.46 -2.78
N ILE A 107 20.07 -23.49 -3.61
CA ILE A 107 18.72 -22.91 -3.61
C ILE A 107 18.31 -22.55 -5.04
N ASN A 108 17.05 -22.77 -5.38
CA ASN A 108 16.52 -22.56 -6.73
C ASN A 108 16.04 -21.12 -6.92
N ALA A 109 15.34 -20.57 -5.92
CA ALA A 109 14.98 -19.16 -5.85
C ALA A 109 14.78 -18.70 -4.39
N MET A 110 14.88 -17.40 -4.17
CA MET A 110 14.50 -16.73 -2.93
C MET A 110 13.61 -15.54 -3.29
N GLU A 111 12.49 -15.39 -2.58
CA GLU A 111 11.63 -14.22 -2.63
C GLU A 111 11.68 -13.55 -1.25
N ALA A 112 12.01 -12.26 -1.20
CA ALA A 112 12.11 -11.49 0.04
C ALA A 112 11.16 -10.28 -0.04
N TYR A 113 10.25 -10.20 0.91
CA TYR A 113 9.20 -9.20 0.98
C TYR A 113 9.40 -8.35 2.24
N GLN A 114 9.38 -7.03 2.09
CA GLN A 114 9.30 -6.09 3.21
C GLN A 114 7.82 -5.96 3.62
N ILE A 115 7.53 -6.16 4.90
CA ILE A 115 6.19 -5.91 5.45
C ILE A 115 6.03 -4.41 5.63
N ILE A 116 5.10 -3.83 4.86
CA ILE A 116 4.62 -2.47 5.07
C ILE A 116 3.43 -2.58 6.02
N GLU A 117 3.67 -2.31 7.30
CA GLU A 117 2.58 -2.04 8.25
C GLU A 117 1.93 -0.71 7.86
N PHE A 118 0.63 -0.76 7.57
CA PHE A 118 -0.22 0.43 7.43
C PHE A 118 -0.74 0.75 8.85
N PRO A 119 -0.22 1.78 9.55
CA PRO A 119 -0.66 2.13 10.90
C PRO A 119 -2.08 2.69 10.97
N ASP A 120 -2.67 3.05 9.83
CA ASP A 120 -4.09 3.34 9.74
C ASP A 120 -4.91 2.05 9.96
N ALA A 121 -5.88 2.12 10.86
CA ALA A 121 -6.80 1.01 11.06
C ALA A 121 -7.58 0.73 9.76
N GLU A 122 -7.74 -0.57 9.45
CA GLU A 122 -8.93 -1.01 8.70
C GLU A 122 -10.15 -0.31 9.29
N THR A 123 -11.08 0.17 8.45
CA THR A 123 -12.29 0.88 8.90
C THR A 123 -12.86 0.17 10.12
N ASN A 124 -12.85 0.88 11.26
CA ASN A 124 -12.96 0.31 12.60
C ASN A 124 -13.98 -0.84 12.63
N PRO A 125 -13.68 -2.03 13.20
CA PRO A 125 -14.64 -3.13 13.24
C PRO A 125 -15.96 -2.80 13.98
N GLU A 126 -16.01 -1.71 14.76
CA GLU A 126 -17.24 -1.12 15.30
C GLU A 126 -18.00 -0.20 14.31
N ASP A 127 -17.35 0.34 13.27
CA ASP A 127 -17.95 1.08 12.15
C ASP A 127 -18.52 0.11 11.10
N GLY A 128 -19.51 -0.68 11.55
CA GLY A 128 -20.19 -1.70 10.76
C GLY A 128 -21.69 -1.46 10.61
N ILE A 129 -22.21 -1.67 9.40
CA ILE A 129 -23.64 -1.87 9.17
C ILE A 129 -23.97 -3.32 9.51
N ASN A 130 -24.55 -3.57 10.68
CA ASN A 130 -24.93 -4.93 11.07
C ASN A 130 -26.36 -5.24 10.60
N CYS A 131 -26.54 -6.36 9.90
CA CYS A 131 -27.78 -6.78 9.27
C CYS A 131 -28.21 -8.16 9.76
N SER A 132 -29.47 -8.31 10.18
CA SER A 132 -30.03 -9.65 10.41
C SER A 132 -30.60 -10.22 9.12
N ASN A 133 -30.25 -11.47 8.82
CA ASN A 133 -30.79 -12.23 7.70
C ASN A 133 -31.31 -13.57 8.23
N THR A 134 -32.55 -13.57 8.71
CA THR A 134 -33.14 -14.70 9.46
C THR A 134 -34.02 -15.62 8.61
N ASN A 135 -34.40 -15.23 7.38
CA ASN A 135 -34.99 -16.12 6.39
C ASN A 135 -35.10 -15.46 5.00
N ALA A 136 -35.03 -16.27 3.94
CA ALA A 136 -35.02 -15.80 2.54
C ALA A 136 -36.29 -15.04 2.09
N SER A 137 -37.38 -15.11 2.85
CA SER A 137 -38.65 -14.44 2.56
C SER A 137 -38.78 -13.03 3.16
N ILE A 138 -37.78 -12.54 3.90
CA ILE A 138 -37.79 -11.21 4.53
C ILE A 138 -36.59 -10.42 3.99
N PRO A 139 -36.78 -9.22 3.40
CA PRO A 139 -35.65 -8.42 2.93
C PRO A 139 -34.76 -8.01 4.12
N PRO A 140 -33.42 -8.06 3.96
CA PRO A 140 -32.49 -7.80 5.05
C PRO A 140 -32.68 -6.40 5.63
N ARG A 141 -32.57 -6.29 6.96
CA ARG A 141 -32.73 -5.04 7.69
C ARG A 141 -31.50 -4.73 8.52
N ILE A 142 -31.07 -3.47 8.46
CA ILE A 142 -30.03 -2.95 9.34
C ILE A 142 -30.57 -2.95 10.77
N ILE A 143 -29.89 -3.66 11.67
CA ILE A 143 -30.23 -3.78 13.09
C ILE A 143 -29.34 -2.92 13.99
N SER A 144 -28.12 -2.58 13.53
CA SER A 144 -27.23 -1.65 14.23
C SER A 144 -26.53 -0.74 13.22
N LEU A 145 -26.44 0.54 13.56
CA LEU A 145 -25.71 1.55 12.81
C LEU A 145 -24.88 2.38 13.79
N ASN A 146 -23.56 2.23 13.71
CA ASN A 146 -22.62 3.06 14.45
C ASN A 146 -22.22 4.27 13.61
N LEU A 147 -22.26 5.44 14.24
CA LEU A 147 -21.85 6.74 13.71
C LEU A 147 -21.05 7.51 14.79
N GLY A 148 -20.57 6.81 15.83
CA GLY A 148 -19.87 7.43 16.95
C GLY A 148 -18.52 8.01 16.52
N TRP A 149 -18.05 9.06 17.21
CA TRP A 149 -16.71 9.66 17.04
C TRP A 149 -16.36 10.18 15.62
N ASN A 150 -17.32 10.20 14.69
CA ASN A 150 -17.17 10.59 13.29
C ASN A 150 -17.22 12.13 13.05
N SER A 151 -17.04 12.95 14.11
CA SER A 151 -17.13 14.42 14.07
C SER A 151 -18.39 15.01 13.41
N LEU A 152 -19.50 14.27 13.42
CA LEU A 152 -20.74 14.64 12.76
C LEU A 152 -21.36 15.91 13.38
N THR A 153 -22.03 16.70 12.54
CA THR A 153 -22.65 17.97 12.92
C THR A 153 -24.10 18.06 12.43
N GLY A 154 -24.92 18.85 13.11
CA GLY A 154 -26.31 19.10 12.70
C GLY A 154 -27.33 18.09 13.23
N PRO A 155 -28.59 18.17 12.78
CA PRO A 155 -29.68 17.34 13.31
C PRO A 155 -29.67 15.92 12.74
N ILE A 156 -29.92 14.92 13.58
CA ILE A 156 -30.11 13.54 13.12
C ILE A 156 -31.37 13.46 12.23
N PRO A 157 -31.26 13.00 10.97
CA PRO A 157 -32.39 12.92 10.04
C PRO A 157 -33.59 12.16 10.60
N LEU A 158 -34.79 12.70 10.39
CA LEU A 158 -36.06 12.10 10.82
C LEU A 158 -36.23 10.65 10.33
N ALA A 159 -35.72 10.32 9.14
CA ALA A 159 -35.74 8.97 8.59
C ALA A 159 -34.95 7.95 9.45
N LEU A 160 -33.81 8.36 10.04
CA LEU A 160 -33.02 7.52 10.93
C LEU A 160 -33.68 7.42 12.32
N ARG A 161 -34.15 8.53 12.89
CA ARG A 161 -34.92 8.55 14.15
C ARG A 161 -36.19 7.68 14.09
N ASN A 162 -36.84 7.63 12.93
CA ASN A 162 -38.00 6.76 12.67
C ASN A 162 -37.63 5.28 12.47
N ARG A 163 -36.38 4.96 12.12
CA ARG A 163 -35.85 3.58 12.07
C ARG A 163 -35.39 3.10 13.45
N GLU A 164 -34.80 3.99 14.25
CA GLU A 164 -34.45 3.74 15.66
C GLU A 164 -35.69 3.30 16.47
N LYS A 165 -36.79 4.06 16.37
CA LYS A 165 -38.12 3.68 16.92
C LYS A 165 -38.69 2.36 16.39
N LYS A 166 -38.12 1.78 15.33
CA LYS A 166 -38.52 0.50 14.70
C LYS A 166 -37.48 -0.61 14.93
N GLY A 167 -36.54 -0.42 15.87
CA GLY A 167 -35.60 -1.46 16.32
C GLY A 167 -34.18 -1.33 15.80
N LEU A 168 -33.82 -0.24 15.09
CA LEU A 168 -32.43 0.05 14.74
C LEU A 168 -31.67 0.55 15.98
N LYS A 169 -30.61 -0.14 16.42
CA LYS A 169 -29.66 0.39 17.41
C LYS A 169 -28.80 1.46 16.75
N LEU A 170 -29.00 2.72 17.13
CA LEU A 170 -28.22 3.86 16.62
C LEU A 170 -27.19 4.30 17.67
N VAL A 171 -25.91 4.37 17.30
CA VAL A 171 -24.82 4.83 18.18
C VAL A 171 -24.25 6.14 17.62
N VAL A 172 -24.33 7.22 18.39
CA VAL A 172 -23.94 8.59 17.96
C VAL A 172 -23.04 9.32 18.95
N GLN A 173 -22.52 8.60 19.96
CA GLN A 173 -21.61 9.12 20.98
C GLN A 173 -20.34 9.76 20.39
N GLY A 174 -19.73 10.72 21.09
CA GLY A 174 -18.46 11.33 20.62
C GLY A 174 -18.59 12.34 19.47
N ASN A 175 -19.80 12.68 19.03
CA ASN A 175 -20.05 13.74 18.05
C ASN A 175 -20.56 15.01 18.76
N PRO A 176 -19.68 15.98 19.12
CA PRO A 176 -20.05 17.09 20.00
C PRO A 176 -21.05 18.09 19.38
N ASN A 177 -21.26 18.04 18.06
CA ASN A 177 -22.09 18.98 17.30
C ASN A 177 -23.38 18.34 16.74
N LEU A 178 -23.72 17.11 17.12
CA LEU A 178 -24.98 16.47 16.74
C LEU A 178 -26.16 16.98 17.58
N CYS A 179 -27.27 17.30 16.92
CA CYS A 179 -28.52 17.72 17.55
C CYS A 179 -29.54 16.57 17.54
N LEU A 180 -30.03 16.21 18.73
CA LEU A 180 -31.11 15.21 18.91
C LEU A 180 -32.51 15.76 18.59
N SER A 181 -32.63 17.06 18.31
CA SER A 181 -33.89 17.76 18.05
C SER A 181 -33.80 18.60 16.78
N ASP A 182 -34.94 18.88 16.16
CA ASP A 182 -35.07 19.42 14.80
C ASP A 182 -34.65 20.89 14.65
N SER A 183 -34.13 21.51 15.72
CA SER A 183 -33.63 22.89 15.73
C SER A 183 -32.29 22.96 16.48
N CYS A 184 -31.19 22.93 15.72
CA CYS A 184 -29.87 23.31 16.22
C CYS A 184 -29.84 24.83 16.47
N LYS A 185 -30.32 25.29 17.63
CA LYS A 185 -30.14 26.69 18.04
C LYS A 185 -28.68 26.92 18.45
N ASN A 186 -27.91 27.53 17.57
CA ASN A 186 -26.53 27.94 17.80
C ASN A 186 -26.41 28.82 19.06
N LYS A 187 -26.04 28.21 20.20
CA LYS A 187 -25.45 28.95 21.31
C LYS A 187 -23.99 29.23 20.95
N LYS A 188 -23.68 30.47 20.57
CA LYS A 188 -22.30 30.96 20.50
C LYS A 188 -21.70 30.88 21.90
N VAL A 189 -20.84 29.90 22.15
CA VAL A 189 -20.03 29.84 23.37
C VAL A 189 -18.77 30.66 23.13
N LEU A 190 -18.58 31.71 23.93
CA LEU A 190 -17.39 32.53 23.91
C LEU A 190 -16.31 31.85 24.76
N VAL A 191 -15.25 31.34 24.15
CA VAL A 191 -14.10 30.78 24.87
C VAL A 191 -13.07 31.88 25.10
N PRO A 192 -12.66 32.18 26.35
CA PRO A 192 -11.61 33.15 26.62
C PRO A 192 -10.24 32.51 26.37
N VAL A 193 -9.46 33.08 25.45
CA VAL A 193 -8.07 32.69 25.21
C VAL A 193 -7.16 33.48 26.14
N PHE A 194 -6.56 32.81 27.13
CA PHE A 194 -5.40 33.36 27.86
C PHE A 194 -4.11 33.00 27.12
N ALA A 195 -3.40 34.01 26.64
CA ALA A 195 -2.23 33.82 25.79
C ALA A 195 -0.91 33.78 26.59
N SER A 196 -0.15 32.69 26.47
CA SER A 196 1.25 32.60 26.93
C SER A 196 2.22 33.10 25.85
N LEU A 197 2.15 34.41 25.56
CA LEU A 197 2.91 35.09 24.50
C LEU A 197 4.45 34.94 24.58
N ALA A 198 5.00 34.48 25.70
CA ALA A 198 6.44 34.30 25.90
C ALA A 198 7.05 33.12 25.12
N SER A 199 6.27 32.10 24.77
CA SER A 199 6.80 30.87 24.13
C SER A 199 7.23 31.10 22.66
N MET A 200 6.47 31.90 21.92
CA MET A 200 6.61 32.04 20.47
C MET A 200 7.93 32.70 20.04
N ALA A 201 8.43 33.66 20.83
CA ALA A 201 9.59 34.47 20.47
C ALA A 201 10.91 33.67 20.47
N ALA A 202 11.05 32.69 21.38
CA ALA A 202 12.26 31.87 21.49
C ALA A 202 12.46 30.94 20.28
N LEU A 203 11.36 30.38 19.75
CA LEU A 203 11.39 29.49 18.58
C LEU A 203 11.80 30.23 17.30
N ILE A 204 11.34 31.47 17.11
CA ILE A 204 11.68 32.30 15.95
C ILE A 204 13.18 32.64 15.94
N ALA A 205 13.76 32.96 17.11
CA ALA A 205 15.19 33.23 17.23
C ALA A 205 16.07 32.00 16.91
N LEU A 206 15.68 30.80 17.37
CA LEU A 206 16.37 29.55 17.08
C LEU A 206 16.35 29.18 15.58
N LEU A 207 15.20 29.34 14.93
CA LEU A 207 15.05 29.06 13.48
C LEU A 207 15.88 30.02 12.62
N GLY A 208 15.94 31.31 12.99
CA GLY A 208 16.80 32.29 12.32
C GLY A 208 18.30 31.92 12.36
N LEU A 209 18.76 31.41 13.50
CA LEU A 209 20.16 31.00 13.71
C LEU A 209 20.54 29.76 12.85
N ILE A 210 19.61 28.82 12.68
CA ILE A 210 19.79 27.63 11.82
C ILE A 210 19.84 28.02 10.33
N PHE A 211 19.04 29.00 9.90
CA PHE A 211 18.97 29.43 8.49
C PHE A 211 20.28 30.07 8.01
N VAL A 212 20.96 30.84 8.86
CA VAL A 212 22.24 31.50 8.52
C VAL A 212 23.38 30.48 8.33
N LEU A 213 23.35 29.34 9.03
CA LEU A 213 24.42 28.34 9.00
C LEU A 213 24.41 27.40 7.77
N ARG A 214 23.34 27.36 6.97
CA ARG A 214 23.17 26.37 5.87
C ARG A 214 23.54 26.84 4.45
N LYS A 215 24.18 28.01 4.26
CA LYS A 215 24.62 28.47 2.90
C LYS A 215 26.11 28.22 2.58
N LYS A 216 26.40 27.09 1.89
CA LYS A 216 27.51 26.71 0.97
C LYS A 216 27.29 25.23 0.56
N LYS A 217 27.64 24.68 -0.61
CA LYS A 217 28.12 25.14 -1.95
C LYS A 217 27.52 24.18 -3.04
N PRO A 218 27.72 24.36 -4.37
CA PRO A 218 26.75 23.89 -5.38
C PRO A 218 27.10 22.65 -6.24
N LEU A 219 26.02 22.09 -6.82
CA LEU A 219 25.78 21.45 -8.14
C LEU A 219 26.95 21.10 -9.10
N SER A 220 26.84 19.94 -9.77
CA SER A 220 27.44 19.66 -11.08
C SER A 220 26.46 18.95 -12.03
N LYS A 221 26.62 19.13 -13.35
CA LYS A 221 25.77 18.58 -14.43
C LYS A 221 26.64 17.80 -15.43
N VAL A 222 26.10 16.73 -16.04
CA VAL A 222 26.62 16.14 -17.29
C VAL A 222 25.44 15.77 -18.20
N ALA A 223 25.59 15.94 -19.52
CA ALA A 223 24.60 15.61 -20.53
C ALA A 223 25.27 15.01 -21.78
N THR A 224 24.61 14.07 -22.46
CA THR A 224 25.03 13.57 -23.79
C THR A 224 23.81 13.28 -24.67
N ARG A 225 24.00 13.21 -26.00
CA ARG A 225 22.98 13.45 -27.04
C ARG A 225 22.29 12.18 -27.60
N GLU A 226 21.17 12.45 -28.26
CA GLU A 226 20.14 11.59 -28.86
C GLU A 226 20.41 11.05 -30.29
N LEU A 227 19.43 10.23 -30.75
CA LEU A 227 19.02 9.86 -32.12
C LEU A 227 19.47 8.50 -32.73
N PRO A 228 18.60 7.82 -33.55
CA PRO A 228 17.14 7.63 -33.38
C PRO A 228 16.61 6.24 -33.83
N ARG A 229 15.33 5.90 -33.52
CA ARG A 229 14.27 5.42 -34.48
C ARG A 229 13.14 4.57 -33.86
N LYS A 230 11.93 5.16 -33.83
CA LYS A 230 10.56 4.56 -33.86
C LYS A 230 10.33 3.09 -33.44
N SER A 231 9.66 2.92 -32.29
CA SER A 231 8.38 2.18 -32.21
C SER A 231 7.53 2.74 -31.06
N SER A 232 6.20 2.71 -31.20
CA SER A 232 5.24 3.38 -30.30
C SER A 232 4.90 2.53 -29.07
N ILE A 233 5.79 2.54 -28.08
CA ILE A 233 5.47 2.18 -26.70
C ILE A 233 5.90 3.37 -25.86
N PHE A 234 4.94 4.20 -25.43
CA PHE A 234 5.22 5.37 -24.61
C PHE A 234 5.90 4.95 -23.31
N ALA A 235 6.90 5.72 -22.89
CA ALA A 235 7.58 5.52 -21.62
C ALA A 235 6.65 5.88 -20.45
N LYS A 236 5.77 4.94 -20.06
CA LYS A 236 4.95 4.97 -18.83
C LYS A 236 5.85 4.91 -17.60
N ASN A 237 6.52 6.02 -17.31
CA ASN A 237 7.42 6.27 -16.19
C ASN A 237 7.74 7.79 -16.08
N LYS A 238 6.83 8.66 -16.52
CA LYS A 238 7.10 10.10 -16.59
C LYS A 238 6.91 10.75 -15.21
N LYS A 239 7.96 11.37 -14.69
CA LYS A 239 7.82 12.38 -13.62
C LYS A 239 7.34 13.69 -14.25
N PHE A 240 6.24 14.21 -13.74
CA PHE A 240 5.66 15.51 -14.09
C PHE A 240 6.06 16.56 -13.05
N THR A 241 6.14 17.80 -13.51
CA THR A 241 6.20 18.99 -12.64
C THR A 241 4.80 19.34 -12.11
N TYR A 242 4.75 20.09 -11.02
CA TYR A 242 3.47 20.58 -10.47
C TYR A 242 2.75 21.50 -11.46
N LEU A 243 3.49 22.29 -12.25
CA LEU A 243 2.92 23.13 -13.31
C LEU A 243 2.24 22.29 -14.40
N GLU A 244 2.88 21.21 -14.88
CA GLU A 244 2.22 20.27 -15.78
C GLU A 244 0.95 19.68 -15.15
N VAL A 245 0.96 19.31 -13.87
CA VAL A 245 -0.25 18.79 -13.18
C VAL A 245 -1.39 19.82 -13.14
N VAL A 246 -1.08 21.10 -12.93
CA VAL A 246 -2.06 22.20 -12.99
C VAL A 246 -2.63 22.36 -14.41
N GLU A 247 -1.78 22.33 -15.44
CA GLU A 247 -2.19 22.41 -16.85
C GLU A 247 -3.06 21.21 -17.28
N LEU A 248 -2.59 19.99 -16.98
CA LEU A 248 -3.28 18.73 -17.28
C LEU A 248 -4.69 18.66 -16.69
N THR A 249 -4.95 19.32 -15.56
CA THR A 249 -6.24 19.27 -14.83
C THR A 249 -7.16 20.47 -15.10
N ASP A 250 -6.80 21.35 -16.06
CA ASP A 250 -7.48 22.63 -16.30
C ASP A 250 -7.63 23.43 -14.99
N ASN A 251 -6.52 23.54 -14.25
CA ASN A 251 -6.44 24.14 -12.91
C ASN A 251 -7.41 23.48 -11.89
N PHE A 252 -7.32 22.15 -11.75
CA PHE A 252 -8.09 21.33 -10.79
C PHE A 252 -9.61 21.46 -10.88
N LYS A 253 -10.14 21.78 -12.06
CA LYS A 253 -11.53 22.22 -12.26
C LYS A 253 -12.60 21.14 -12.11
N ARG A 254 -12.31 19.88 -12.44
CA ARG A 254 -13.29 18.78 -12.42
C ARG A 254 -12.87 17.69 -11.45
N VAL A 255 -13.48 17.67 -10.27
CA VAL A 255 -13.36 16.58 -9.29
C VAL A 255 -14.11 15.33 -9.80
N LEU A 256 -13.47 14.18 -9.66
CA LEU A 256 -14.03 12.83 -9.90
C LEU A 256 -14.36 12.11 -8.58
N GLY A 257 -13.61 12.40 -7.51
CA GLY A 257 -13.85 11.87 -6.16
C GLY A 257 -12.95 12.51 -5.11
N GLU A 258 -13.32 12.41 -3.84
CA GLU A 258 -12.62 12.99 -2.69
C GLU A 258 -12.71 12.03 -1.50
N GLY A 259 -11.63 11.95 -0.70
CA GLY A 259 -11.57 11.13 0.51
C GLY A 259 -10.30 11.39 1.33
N GLY A 260 -10.04 10.57 2.35
CA GLY A 260 -8.88 10.76 3.26
C GLY A 260 -7.52 10.76 2.56
N PHE A 261 -7.42 10.07 1.41
CA PHE A 261 -6.22 9.99 0.57
C PHE A 261 -6.06 11.20 -0.39
N GLY A 262 -6.91 12.23 -0.29
CA GLY A 262 -6.90 13.41 -1.15
C GLY A 262 -8.01 13.42 -2.21
N VAL A 263 -7.78 14.17 -3.28
CA VAL A 263 -8.78 14.50 -4.31
C VAL A 263 -8.34 13.98 -5.67
N VAL A 264 -9.25 13.30 -6.36
CA VAL A 264 -9.05 12.81 -7.72
C VAL A 264 -9.71 13.79 -8.69
N TYR A 265 -8.93 14.35 -9.60
CA TYR A 265 -9.37 15.25 -10.66
C TYR A 265 -9.37 14.55 -12.03
N HIS A 266 -10.22 15.01 -12.92
CA HIS A 266 -10.11 14.69 -14.35
C HIS A 266 -9.01 15.55 -14.98
N GLY A 267 -8.18 14.95 -15.82
CA GLY A 267 -7.19 15.65 -16.63
C GLY A 267 -7.09 15.10 -18.04
N SER A 268 -6.16 15.66 -18.82
CA SER A 268 -5.97 15.35 -20.24
C SER A 268 -4.50 15.57 -20.63
N LEU A 269 -3.79 14.53 -21.10
CA LEU A 269 -2.42 14.69 -21.66
C LEU A 269 -2.43 15.25 -23.08
N SER A 270 -3.48 14.95 -23.82
CA SER A 270 -3.76 15.39 -25.18
C SER A 270 -5.26 15.27 -25.42
N ASP A 271 -5.81 15.91 -26.46
CA ASP A 271 -7.27 15.89 -26.76
C ASP A 271 -7.90 14.49 -26.82
N THR A 272 -7.07 13.44 -27.01
CA THR A 272 -7.46 12.03 -27.11
C THR A 272 -7.12 11.18 -25.87
N GLU A 273 -6.42 11.71 -24.87
CA GLU A 273 -5.83 10.96 -23.75
C GLU A 273 -6.29 11.50 -22.38
N PRO A 274 -7.51 11.14 -21.93
CA PRO A 274 -8.02 11.52 -20.61
C PRO A 274 -7.33 10.73 -19.49
N VAL A 275 -7.08 11.41 -18.37
CA VAL A 275 -6.45 10.84 -17.16
C VAL A 275 -7.21 11.18 -15.89
N ALA A 276 -6.97 10.39 -14.84
CA ALA A 276 -7.38 10.68 -13.48
C ALA A 276 -6.14 11.08 -12.64
N VAL A 277 -6.16 12.27 -12.04
CA VAL A 277 -5.05 12.85 -11.28
C VAL A 277 -5.42 12.85 -9.80
N LYS A 278 -4.88 11.91 -9.03
CA LYS A 278 -5.02 11.82 -7.57
C LYS A 278 -3.99 12.73 -6.92
N VAL A 279 -4.41 13.90 -6.44
CA VAL A 279 -3.59 14.81 -5.64
C VAL A 279 -3.73 14.42 -4.17
N LEU A 280 -2.62 14.11 -3.51
CA LEU A 280 -2.64 13.65 -2.11
C LEU A 280 -2.77 14.84 -1.15
N SER A 281 -3.49 14.64 -0.05
CA SER A 281 -3.65 15.69 0.97
C SER A 281 -2.43 15.76 1.90
N GLU A 282 -1.93 16.96 2.17
CA GLU A 282 -0.94 17.24 3.23
C GLU A 282 -1.42 16.79 4.62
N SER A 283 -2.73 16.69 4.84
CA SER A 283 -3.32 16.23 6.11
C SER A 283 -3.26 14.72 6.31
N SER A 284 -2.88 13.94 5.30
CA SER A 284 -2.74 12.49 5.44
C SER A 284 -1.47 12.17 6.22
N VAL A 285 -1.62 11.54 7.39
CA VAL A 285 -0.51 11.16 8.28
C VAL A 285 0.46 10.16 7.61
N GLN A 286 0.03 9.56 6.50
CA GLN A 286 0.69 8.48 5.79
C GLN A 286 1.03 8.78 4.31
N GLY A 287 0.57 9.91 3.74
CA GLY A 287 0.50 10.12 2.29
C GLY A 287 1.81 9.97 1.52
N TYR A 288 2.97 10.36 2.08
CA TYR A 288 4.26 10.17 1.39
C TYR A 288 4.71 8.69 1.36
N LYS A 289 4.32 7.88 2.36
CA LYS A 289 4.61 6.43 2.35
C LYS A 289 3.75 5.71 1.32
N GLU A 290 2.46 6.02 1.27
CA GLU A 290 1.53 5.52 0.25
C GLU A 290 1.96 5.93 -1.15
N PHE A 291 2.31 7.22 -1.32
CA PHE A 291 2.87 7.72 -2.57
C PHE A 291 4.09 6.93 -3.01
N LYS A 292 5.09 6.74 -2.13
CA LYS A 292 6.29 5.97 -2.43
C LYS A 292 5.93 4.53 -2.84
N ALA A 293 5.03 3.88 -2.10
CA ALA A 293 4.60 2.51 -2.40
C ALA A 293 3.84 2.41 -3.74
N GLU A 294 2.86 3.30 -4.00
CA GLU A 294 2.12 3.36 -5.27
C GLU A 294 3.07 3.62 -6.44
N VAL A 295 4.05 4.53 -6.31
CA VAL A 295 5.06 4.82 -7.34
C VAL A 295 6.01 3.64 -7.56
N GLU A 296 6.59 3.05 -6.51
CA GLU A 296 7.60 1.97 -6.65
C GLU A 296 7.00 0.67 -7.20
N LEU A 297 5.73 0.38 -6.89
CA LEU A 297 5.02 -0.82 -7.33
C LEU A 297 4.30 -0.62 -8.67
N LEU A 298 3.41 0.38 -8.79
CA LEU A 298 2.49 0.51 -9.92
C LEU A 298 3.14 1.08 -11.19
N LEU A 299 4.34 1.68 -11.09
CA LEU A 299 5.14 2.01 -12.28
C LEU A 299 5.72 0.76 -12.98
N ARG A 300 5.86 -0.36 -12.25
CA ARG A 300 6.47 -1.59 -12.75
C ARG A 300 5.43 -2.64 -13.13
N VAL A 301 4.32 -2.70 -12.39
CA VAL A 301 3.24 -3.66 -12.62
C VAL A 301 2.27 -3.14 -13.68
N HIS A 302 2.12 -3.91 -14.77
CA HIS A 302 1.13 -3.68 -15.81
C HIS A 302 0.27 -4.94 -15.95
N HIS A 303 -1.02 -4.84 -15.64
CA HIS A 303 -1.97 -5.95 -15.77
C HIS A 303 -3.31 -5.46 -16.35
N ILE A 304 -4.02 -6.32 -17.09
CA ILE A 304 -5.26 -5.94 -17.78
C ILE A 304 -6.40 -5.56 -16.82
N ASN A 305 -6.38 -6.10 -15.60
CA ASN A 305 -7.38 -5.82 -14.56
C ASN A 305 -6.92 -4.74 -13.55
N LEU A 306 -5.75 -4.12 -13.77
CA LEU A 306 -5.18 -3.11 -12.88
C LEU A 306 -5.15 -1.74 -13.58
N VAL A 307 -5.57 -0.67 -12.88
CA VAL A 307 -5.52 0.70 -13.41
C VAL A 307 -4.07 1.10 -13.64
N SER A 308 -3.70 1.38 -14.89
CA SER A 308 -2.31 1.75 -15.22
C SER A 308 -1.96 3.13 -14.64
N LEU A 309 -0.87 3.18 -13.89
CA LEU A 309 -0.19 4.44 -13.57
C LEU A 309 0.53 4.94 -14.83
N VAL A 310 0.31 6.19 -15.21
CA VAL A 310 0.92 6.87 -16.35
C VAL A 310 2.19 7.62 -15.91
N GLY A 311 2.14 8.20 -14.71
CA GLY A 311 3.26 8.92 -14.11
C GLY A 311 2.89 9.55 -12.77
N TYR A 312 3.78 10.38 -12.24
CA TYR A 312 3.65 10.98 -10.92
C TYR A 312 4.26 12.39 -10.86
N CYS A 313 3.81 13.20 -9.90
CA CYS A 313 4.42 14.47 -9.51
C CYS A 313 4.89 14.36 -8.06
N ASP A 314 6.10 14.85 -7.82
CA ASP A 314 6.73 14.99 -6.51
C ASP A 314 7.60 16.25 -6.59
N GLU A 315 6.99 17.40 -6.29
CA GLU A 315 7.63 18.70 -6.40
C GLU A 315 7.14 19.67 -5.32
N GLY A 316 8.06 20.11 -4.44
CA GLY A 316 7.79 21.17 -3.47
C GLY A 316 6.71 20.86 -2.43
N GLY A 317 6.45 19.58 -2.14
CA GLY A 317 5.36 19.13 -1.26
C GLY A 317 4.10 18.68 -2.00
N HIS A 318 3.96 19.02 -3.29
CA HIS A 318 2.83 18.60 -4.11
C HIS A 318 3.07 17.19 -4.64
N LEU A 319 2.35 16.22 -4.05
CA LEU A 319 2.35 14.82 -4.47
C LEU A 319 1.10 14.54 -5.30
N ALA A 320 1.28 14.02 -6.52
CA ALA A 320 0.15 13.60 -7.34
C ALA A 320 0.48 12.34 -8.17
N LEU A 321 -0.54 11.52 -8.40
CA LEU A 321 -0.46 10.28 -9.18
C LEU A 321 -1.40 10.40 -10.39
N ILE A 322 -0.88 10.13 -11.58
CA ILE A 322 -1.60 10.29 -12.84
C ILE A 322 -1.91 8.90 -13.40
N TYR A 323 -3.19 8.54 -13.44
CA TYR A 323 -3.73 7.25 -13.89
C TYR A 323 -4.49 7.38 -15.21
N GLU A 324 -4.64 6.29 -15.94
CA GLU A 324 -5.58 6.21 -17.05
C GLU A 324 -7.03 6.46 -16.58
N TYR A 325 -7.81 7.24 -17.34
CA TYR A 325 -9.18 7.59 -16.93
C TYR A 325 -10.17 6.44 -17.14
N MET A 326 -10.76 5.97 -16.05
CA MET A 326 -11.82 4.96 -16.07
C MET A 326 -13.19 5.60 -16.28
N ALA A 327 -13.58 5.75 -17.55
CA ALA A 327 -14.80 6.47 -17.95
C ALA A 327 -16.12 5.90 -17.39
N ASN A 328 -16.15 4.62 -17.00
CA ASN A 328 -17.33 4.00 -16.39
C ASN A 328 -17.47 4.27 -14.88
N GLY A 329 -16.53 4.98 -14.24
CA GLY A 329 -16.59 5.26 -12.80
C GLY A 329 -16.31 4.03 -11.93
N ASP A 330 -16.69 4.11 -10.65
CA ASP A 330 -16.40 3.10 -9.63
C ASP A 330 -17.52 2.06 -9.45
N LEU A 331 -17.18 0.90 -8.88
CA LEU A 331 -18.13 -0.19 -8.65
C LEU A 331 -19.26 0.16 -7.65
N LYS A 332 -19.01 1.08 -6.70
CA LYS A 332 -20.01 1.51 -5.71
C LYS A 332 -21.15 2.27 -6.40
N GLN A 333 -20.86 3.07 -7.42
CA GLN A 333 -21.88 3.71 -8.26
C GLN A 333 -22.79 2.67 -8.94
N HIS A 334 -22.22 1.63 -9.56
CA HIS A 334 -22.95 0.56 -10.27
C HIS A 334 -23.68 -0.45 -9.37
N LEU A 335 -23.27 -0.56 -8.10
CA LEU A 335 -23.96 -1.37 -7.09
C LEU A 335 -25.04 -0.57 -6.35
N SER A 336 -25.01 0.76 -6.41
CA SER A 336 -26.04 1.61 -5.81
C SER A 336 -27.35 1.58 -6.61
N GLU A 337 -28.48 1.40 -5.93
CA GLU A 337 -29.80 1.35 -6.57
C GLU A 337 -30.27 2.71 -7.16
N CYS A 338 -29.50 3.78 -6.92
CA CYS A 338 -29.88 5.15 -7.24
C CYS A 338 -29.35 5.67 -8.60
N SER A 339 -28.45 4.94 -9.27
CA SER A 339 -27.64 5.48 -10.37
C SER A 339 -27.84 4.85 -11.75
N GLY A 340 -28.65 3.78 -11.87
CA GLY A 340 -28.91 3.14 -13.16
C GLY A 340 -29.43 1.71 -13.06
N PRO A 341 -29.50 0.97 -14.18
CA PRO A 341 -29.85 -0.44 -14.17
C PRO A 341 -28.79 -1.25 -13.39
N THR A 342 -29.22 -1.92 -12.33
CA THR A 342 -28.33 -2.67 -11.43
C THR A 342 -27.56 -3.79 -12.16
N LEU A 343 -26.28 -3.94 -11.82
CA LEU A 343 -25.43 -4.98 -12.40
C LEU A 343 -26.06 -6.38 -12.27
N LYS A 344 -26.19 -7.08 -13.41
CA LYS A 344 -26.66 -8.47 -13.48
C LYS A 344 -25.70 -9.39 -12.72
N TRP A 345 -26.22 -10.47 -12.14
CA TRP A 345 -25.42 -11.41 -11.34
C TRP A 345 -24.18 -11.94 -12.08
N ALA A 346 -24.31 -12.31 -13.36
CA ALA A 346 -23.19 -12.75 -14.19
C ALA A 346 -22.08 -11.68 -14.32
N SER A 347 -22.45 -10.40 -14.42
CA SER A 347 -21.48 -9.29 -14.45
C SER A 347 -20.78 -9.12 -13.10
N ARG A 348 -21.50 -9.28 -11.98
CA ARG A 348 -20.90 -9.22 -10.63
C ARG A 348 -19.89 -10.34 -10.40
N LEU A 349 -20.25 -11.57 -10.79
CA LEU A 349 -19.37 -12.73 -10.70
C LEU A 349 -18.13 -12.54 -11.59
N LYS A 350 -18.31 -12.01 -12.80
CA LYS A 350 -17.20 -11.69 -13.70
C LYS A 350 -16.23 -10.68 -13.06
N ILE A 351 -16.75 -9.57 -12.51
CA ILE A 351 -15.95 -8.55 -11.82
C ILE A 351 -15.19 -9.16 -10.62
N ALA A 352 -15.83 -10.04 -9.85
CA ALA A 352 -15.19 -10.72 -8.72
C ALA A 352 -14.04 -11.66 -9.15
N ILE A 353 -14.17 -12.32 -10.31
CA ILE A 353 -13.10 -13.16 -10.88
C ILE A 353 -11.96 -12.29 -11.43
N GLU A 354 -12.26 -11.25 -12.20
CA GLU A 354 -11.24 -10.35 -12.78
C GLU A 354 -10.50 -9.54 -11.69
N ALA A 355 -11.16 -9.17 -10.59
CA ALA A 355 -10.51 -8.51 -9.46
C ALA A 355 -9.64 -9.45 -8.59
N ALA A 356 -9.78 -10.77 -8.73
CA ALA A 356 -8.96 -11.77 -8.04
C ALA A 356 -7.78 -12.27 -8.90
N GLN A 357 -7.60 -11.72 -10.11
CA GLN A 357 -6.55 -12.02 -11.08
C GLN A 357 -5.54 -10.88 -11.21
#